data_AF-A0A3P7JS07-F1
#
_entry.id   AF-A0A3P7JS07-F1
#
_cell.length_a   1.000
_cell.length_b   1.000
_cell.length_c   1.000
_cell.angle_alpha   90.00
_cell.angle_beta   90.00
_cell.angle_gamma   90.00
#
_symmetry.space_group_name_H-M   'P 1'
#
loop_
_entity.id
_entity.type
_entity.pdbx_description
1 polymer ?
#
loop_
_entity_poly.entity_id
_entity_poly.type
_entity_poly.pdbx_seq_one_letter_code
_entity_poly.pdbx_strand_id
1 'polypeptide(L)'
;MWAGLAAIPVLFIVRVVAVDDFIARRVFLKTPASYVNLSSEAWKVHEGDTEVTLAVRFQPNTKVGQVFSLRVLAPHGVKVAKLVGSLQSGYLQVDLFNTNNTSILNKPFSTHFLEQNEEHSLAVRINTKDNTLSYRLESTSDHVCEITEKIDMQGAELVPTLGGGGNSMIGCVTLVTVQVGAVSPPYEVIPISWNEIGECRNDDDCAHRDCNKGTCLQLEVATCDCYGTQKTGPNCRYPARSVFILNNDDESQPSNIRYTPWSVDQMITRITIDFKFAELDNKQGVLLHSVLDDGSVVKLYVVERNGNLLFGSLGHVNFTLDSTVEYHSIFIGIHRASRFIDLTVDGKTQVIF
;
A
#
# COMPACT_ATOMS: atom_id res chain seq x y z
N MET A 1 -1.51 46.41 -50.80
CA MET A 1 -2.45 45.44 -50.21
C MET A 1 -1.72 44.12 -50.07
N TRP A 2 -1.17 43.84 -48.90
CA TRP A 2 -0.51 42.58 -48.56
C TRP A 2 -1.25 42.04 -47.33
N ALA A 3 -2.02 40.97 -47.51
CA ALA A 3 -2.67 40.27 -46.42
C ALA A 3 -1.66 39.29 -45.81
N GLY A 4 -1.23 39.56 -44.58
CA GLY A 4 -0.39 38.68 -43.80
C GLY A 4 -1.16 37.45 -43.35
N LEU A 5 -0.70 36.28 -43.77
CA LEU A 5 -1.08 35.00 -43.20
C LEU A 5 -0.54 34.93 -41.76
N ALA A 6 -1.43 35.06 -40.79
CA ALA A 6 -1.13 34.72 -39.40
C ALA A 6 -1.02 33.19 -39.31
N ALA A 7 0.20 32.71 -39.06
CA ALA A 7 0.44 31.31 -38.72
C ALA A 7 -0.20 31.02 -37.36
N ILE A 8 -1.26 30.21 -37.38
CA ILE A 8 -1.84 29.63 -36.16
C ILE A 8 -0.85 28.57 -35.68
N PRO A 9 -0.27 28.69 -34.46
CA PRO A 9 0.51 27.61 -33.90
C PRO A 9 -0.46 26.45 -33.63
N VAL A 10 -0.33 25.39 -34.43
CA VAL A 10 -0.95 24.10 -34.15
C VAL A 10 -0.37 23.62 -32.83
N LEU A 11 -1.10 23.86 -31.74
CA LEU A 11 -0.85 23.23 -30.45
C LEU A 11 -0.99 21.72 -30.69
N PHE A 12 0.15 21.04 -30.84
CA PHE A 12 0.20 19.58 -30.71
C PHE A 12 -0.07 19.25 -29.24
N ILE A 13 -1.35 19.26 -28.89
CA ILE A 13 -1.85 18.53 -27.72
C ILE A 13 -1.64 17.07 -28.09
N VAL A 14 -0.51 16.51 -27.65
CA VAL A 14 -0.33 15.06 -27.58
C VAL A 14 -1.38 14.57 -26.59
N ARG A 15 -2.58 14.29 -27.11
CA ARG A 15 -3.54 13.43 -26.45
C ARG A 15 -2.79 12.15 -26.16
N VAL A 16 -2.50 11.90 -24.89
CA VAL A 16 -2.40 10.53 -24.38
C VAL A 16 -3.76 9.94 -24.70
N VAL A 17 -3.84 9.29 -25.86
CA VAL A 17 -4.98 8.47 -26.27
C VAL A 17 -5.24 7.53 -25.11
N ALA A 18 -6.49 7.43 -24.69
CA ALA A 18 -6.95 6.48 -23.68
C ALA A 18 -6.26 5.13 -23.93
N VAL A 19 -5.36 4.75 -23.03
CA VAL A 19 -4.69 3.45 -23.04
C VAL A 19 -5.70 2.44 -22.49
N ASP A 20 -6.80 2.25 -23.23
CA ASP A 20 -7.93 1.45 -22.76
C ASP A 20 -7.95 0.01 -23.30
N ASP A 21 -7.11 -0.35 -24.27
CA ASP A 21 -7.14 -1.70 -24.85
C ASP A 21 -5.80 -2.47 -24.85
N PHE A 22 -4.68 -1.84 -24.49
CA PHE A 22 -3.39 -2.55 -24.49
C PHE A 22 -3.08 -3.14 -23.11
N ILE A 23 -3.18 -4.47 -22.99
CA ILE A 23 -2.77 -5.23 -21.82
C ILE A 23 -1.49 -5.99 -22.14
N ALA A 24 -0.37 -5.55 -21.58
CA ALA A 24 0.89 -6.29 -21.70
C ALA A 24 0.86 -7.61 -20.94
N ARG A 25 0.35 -7.60 -19.70
CA ARG A 25 0.25 -8.81 -18.86
C ARG A 25 -0.72 -8.59 -17.69
N ARG A 26 -1.64 -9.54 -17.44
CA ARG A 26 -2.47 -9.58 -16.23
C ARG A 26 -2.16 -10.83 -15.41
N VAL A 27 -1.96 -10.70 -14.11
CA VAL A 27 -1.67 -11.80 -13.18
C VAL A 27 -2.36 -11.60 -11.84
N PHE A 28 -2.72 -12.72 -11.20
CA PHE A 28 -3.14 -12.74 -9.81
C PHE A 28 -1.95 -13.07 -8.91
N LEU A 29 -1.66 -12.24 -7.93
CA LEU A 29 -0.61 -12.43 -6.93
C LEU A 29 -1.23 -13.12 -5.71
N LYS A 30 -0.83 -14.36 -5.41
CA LYS A 30 -1.50 -15.21 -4.41
C LYS A 30 -1.06 -14.93 -2.98
N THR A 31 0.19 -14.54 -2.79
CA THR A 31 0.87 -14.46 -1.49
C THR A 31 1.83 -13.26 -1.44
N PRO A 32 2.33 -12.87 -0.25
CA PRO A 32 3.41 -11.89 -0.16
C PRO A 32 4.69 -12.28 -0.90
N ALA A 33 4.95 -13.57 -1.13
CA ALA A 33 6.10 -14.06 -1.88
C ALA A 33 5.89 -14.02 -3.41
N SER A 34 4.70 -13.63 -3.88
CA SER A 34 4.37 -13.62 -5.30
C SER A 34 5.14 -12.55 -6.06
N TYR A 35 5.56 -12.89 -7.28
CA TYR A 35 6.09 -11.93 -8.24
C TYR A 35 6.08 -12.47 -9.67
N VAL A 36 6.16 -11.57 -10.65
CA VAL A 36 6.55 -11.89 -12.03
C VAL A 36 7.49 -10.82 -12.56
N ASN A 37 8.67 -11.23 -12.99
CA ASN A 37 9.62 -10.38 -13.71
C ASN A 37 9.35 -10.50 -15.20
N LEU A 38 9.34 -9.35 -15.88
CA LEU A 38 9.04 -9.25 -17.29
C LEU A 38 10.22 -8.59 -18.01
N SER A 39 10.40 -8.92 -19.29
CA SER A 39 11.33 -8.23 -20.19
C SER A 39 10.70 -8.04 -21.57
N SER A 40 11.24 -7.10 -22.33
CA SER A 40 10.90 -6.83 -23.72
C SER A 40 12.07 -6.15 -24.42
N GLU A 41 12.29 -6.45 -25.69
CA GLU A 41 13.32 -5.79 -26.49
C GLU A 41 13.10 -4.28 -26.63
N ALA A 42 11.84 -3.81 -26.52
CA ALA A 42 11.52 -2.39 -26.60
C ALA A 42 11.76 -1.62 -25.28
N TRP A 43 12.24 -2.28 -24.23
CA TRP A 43 12.50 -1.68 -22.92
C TRP A 43 13.96 -1.30 -22.71
N LYS A 44 14.66 -1.03 -23.81
CA LYS A 44 16.03 -0.51 -23.83
C LYS A 44 15.99 1.00 -24.03
N VAL A 45 16.69 1.73 -23.17
CA VAL A 45 16.77 3.19 -23.22
C VAL A 45 17.88 3.59 -24.19
N HIS A 46 17.53 4.28 -25.27
CA HIS A 46 18.46 4.72 -26.29
C HIS A 46 18.97 6.15 -26.03
N GLU A 47 20.00 6.53 -26.76
CA GLU A 47 20.52 7.90 -26.70
C GLU A 47 19.43 8.90 -27.13
N GLY A 48 19.16 9.90 -26.28
CA GLY A 48 18.10 10.88 -26.48
C GLY A 48 16.77 10.55 -25.80
N ASP A 49 16.58 9.31 -25.31
CA ASP A 49 15.42 8.97 -24.51
C ASP A 49 15.56 9.53 -23.10
N THR A 50 14.78 10.56 -22.80
CA THR A 50 14.79 11.23 -21.48
C THR A 50 13.60 10.84 -20.61
N GLU A 51 12.72 9.99 -21.11
CA GLU A 51 11.43 9.70 -20.47
C GLU A 51 11.10 8.22 -20.47
N VAL A 52 10.63 7.75 -19.32
CA VAL A 52 10.12 6.39 -19.13
C VAL A 52 8.76 6.48 -18.48
N THR A 53 7.74 5.85 -19.06
CA THR A 53 6.39 5.77 -18.49
C THR A 53 6.03 4.32 -18.21
N LEU A 54 5.56 4.04 -17.00
CA LEU A 54 4.98 2.77 -16.60
C LEU A 54 3.50 2.99 -16.29
N ALA A 55 2.62 2.20 -16.88
CA ALA A 55 1.22 2.18 -16.51
C ALA A 55 0.81 0.78 -16.04
N VAL A 56 0.11 0.74 -14.92
CA VAL A 56 -0.43 -0.47 -14.30
C VAL A 56 -1.90 -0.26 -13.93
N ARG A 57 -2.68 -1.33 -14.01
CA ARG A 57 -3.97 -1.43 -13.31
C ARG A 57 -3.83 -2.45 -12.19
N PHE A 58 -4.47 -2.24 -11.07
CA PHE A 58 -4.41 -3.20 -9.96
C PHE A 58 -5.71 -3.19 -9.17
N GLN A 59 -6.11 -4.38 -8.72
CA GLN A 59 -7.27 -4.60 -7.89
C GLN A 59 -6.79 -5.28 -6.60
N PRO A 60 -6.58 -4.49 -5.53
CA PRO A 60 -5.97 -4.99 -4.31
C PRO A 60 -6.98 -5.74 -3.45
N ASN A 61 -6.63 -6.96 -3.03
CA ASN A 61 -7.38 -7.66 -1.98
C ASN A 61 -6.79 -7.39 -0.59
N THR A 62 -5.59 -6.81 -0.52
CA THR A 62 -4.92 -6.42 0.72
C THR A 62 -4.63 -4.93 0.73
N LYS A 63 -4.72 -4.31 1.90
CA LYS A 63 -4.35 -2.90 2.13
C LYS A 63 -2.84 -2.65 2.20
N VAL A 64 -2.02 -3.70 2.14
CA VAL A 64 -0.56 -3.64 2.25
C VAL A 64 0.07 -4.51 1.17
N GLY A 65 1.20 -4.05 0.65
CA GLY A 65 2.07 -4.81 -0.24
C GLY A 65 2.47 -4.05 -1.49
N GLN A 66 3.58 -4.46 -2.10
CA GLN A 66 4.11 -3.94 -3.35
C GLN A 66 3.22 -4.38 -4.53
N VAL A 67 2.75 -3.40 -5.30
CA VAL A 67 1.99 -3.59 -6.55
C VAL A 67 2.97 -3.95 -7.67
N PHE A 68 4.03 -3.15 -7.81
CA PHE A 68 5.04 -3.31 -8.84
C PHE A 68 6.40 -2.73 -8.41
N SER A 69 7.44 -3.09 -9.15
CA SER A 69 8.66 -2.30 -9.21
C SER A 69 9.21 -2.24 -10.63
N LEU A 70 9.90 -1.17 -10.99
CA LEU A 70 10.65 -1.04 -12.24
C LEU A 70 12.12 -0.90 -11.89
N ARG A 71 12.93 -1.89 -12.26
CA ARG A 71 14.39 -1.81 -12.12
C ARG A 71 14.98 -1.23 -13.41
N VAL A 72 15.84 -0.25 -13.25
CA VAL A 72 16.66 0.29 -14.34
C VAL A 72 18.05 -0.31 -14.20
N LEU A 73 18.49 -1.09 -15.18
CA LEU A 73 19.74 -1.85 -15.15
C LEU A 73 20.69 -1.31 -16.23
N ALA A 74 21.90 -0.92 -15.83
CA ALA A 74 22.96 -0.59 -16.79
C ALA A 74 23.35 -1.83 -17.62
N PRO A 75 24.08 -1.67 -18.75
CA PRO A 75 24.47 -2.78 -19.65
C PRO A 75 25.19 -3.96 -18.98
N HIS A 76 25.80 -3.76 -17.81
CA HIS A 76 26.47 -4.80 -17.02
C HIS A 76 25.56 -5.46 -15.95
N GLY A 77 24.26 -5.20 -15.99
CA GLY A 77 23.27 -5.69 -15.02
C GLY A 77 23.25 -4.94 -13.69
N VAL A 78 24.05 -3.88 -13.54
CA VAL A 78 24.10 -3.07 -12.32
C VAL A 78 22.85 -2.20 -12.24
N LYS A 79 22.10 -2.31 -11.13
CA LYS A 79 20.93 -1.47 -10.86
C LYS A 79 21.36 0.00 -10.74
N VAL A 80 20.83 0.87 -11.58
CA VAL A 80 21.04 2.34 -11.51
C VAL A 80 19.92 3.04 -10.72
N ALA A 81 18.69 2.56 -10.86
CA ALA A 81 17.55 3.04 -10.10
C ALA A 81 16.47 1.96 -9.93
N LYS A 82 15.58 2.15 -8.95
CA LYS A 82 14.40 1.30 -8.75
C LYS A 82 13.20 2.16 -8.38
N LEU A 83 12.17 2.15 -9.23
CA LEU A 83 10.85 2.68 -8.90
C LEU A 83 10.01 1.58 -8.23
N VAL A 84 9.26 1.91 -7.19
CA VAL A 84 8.37 1.00 -6.46
C VAL A 84 7.02 1.66 -6.25
N GLY A 85 5.93 0.95 -6.55
CA GLY A 85 4.59 1.32 -6.13
C GLY A 85 4.07 0.28 -5.13
N SER A 86 3.62 0.73 -3.96
CA SER A 86 3.17 -0.15 -2.88
C SER A 86 1.97 0.44 -2.13
N LEU A 87 1.16 -0.42 -1.52
CA LEU A 87 0.12 -0.01 -0.58
C LEU A 87 0.65 -0.06 0.85
N GLN A 88 0.31 0.96 1.62
CA GLN A 88 0.50 1.03 3.07
C GLN A 88 -0.81 1.43 3.74
N SER A 89 -1.44 0.47 4.42
CA SER A 89 -2.78 0.62 5.05
C SER A 89 -3.86 1.19 4.11
N GLY A 90 -3.82 0.83 2.83
CA GLY A 90 -4.78 1.26 1.80
C GLY A 90 -4.36 2.52 1.04
N TYR A 91 -3.25 3.15 1.45
CA TYR A 91 -2.70 4.33 0.79
C TYR A 91 -1.63 3.93 -0.21
N LEU A 92 -1.68 4.47 -1.44
CA LEU A 92 -0.63 4.25 -2.45
C LEU A 92 0.61 5.09 -2.16
N GLN A 93 1.73 4.43 -1.93
CA GLN A 93 3.06 5.04 -1.88
C GLN A 93 3.86 4.69 -3.14
N VAL A 94 4.48 5.71 -3.74
CA VAL A 94 5.42 5.58 -4.86
C VAL A 94 6.79 6.05 -4.39
N ASP A 95 7.82 5.23 -4.54
CA ASP A 95 9.19 5.55 -4.15
C ASP A 95 10.15 5.34 -5.32
N LEU A 96 11.17 6.19 -5.42
CA LEU A 96 12.27 6.03 -6.36
C LEU A 96 13.57 5.96 -5.57
N PHE A 97 14.31 4.88 -5.79
CA PHE A 97 15.55 4.59 -5.10
C PHE A 97 16.74 4.63 -6.05
N ASN A 98 17.88 5.11 -5.56
CA ASN A 98 19.16 5.04 -6.27
C ASN A 98 19.82 3.64 -6.15
N THR A 99 21.07 3.54 -6.63
CA THR A 99 21.90 2.32 -6.57
C THR A 99 22.03 1.76 -5.14
N ASN A 100 22.22 2.65 -4.17
CA ASN A 100 22.40 2.36 -2.74
C ASN A 100 21.09 2.14 -1.99
N ASN A 101 19.95 2.09 -2.69
CA ASN A 101 18.62 1.90 -2.10
C ASN A 101 18.16 3.08 -1.20
N THR A 102 18.74 4.26 -1.41
CA THR A 102 18.29 5.50 -0.76
C THR A 102 17.15 6.12 -1.57
N SER A 103 16.09 6.57 -0.90
CA SER A 103 15.01 7.31 -1.56
C SER A 103 15.52 8.66 -2.07
N ILE A 104 15.21 8.99 -3.31
CA ILE A 104 15.69 10.21 -4.01
C ILE A 104 14.52 11.07 -4.50
N LEU A 105 13.38 11.01 -3.80
CA LEU A 105 12.23 11.89 -4.01
C LEU A 105 12.13 12.88 -2.86
N ASN A 106 11.91 14.16 -3.18
CA ASN A 106 11.88 15.22 -2.18
C ASN A 106 10.63 15.21 -1.27
N LYS A 107 9.61 14.39 -1.58
CA LYS A 107 8.37 14.30 -0.81
C LYS A 107 7.88 12.84 -0.77
N PRO A 108 7.47 12.32 0.40
CA PRO A 108 6.77 11.03 0.49
C PRO A 108 5.37 11.16 -0.12
N PHE A 109 4.88 10.07 -0.75
CA PHE A 109 3.57 10.03 -1.41
C PHE A 109 2.55 9.29 -0.56
N SER A 110 1.41 9.94 -0.31
CA SER A 110 0.04 9.41 -0.47
C SER A 110 -0.95 10.34 0.24
N THR A 111 -2.08 10.66 -0.40
CA THR A 111 -3.23 11.27 0.29
C THR A 111 -4.57 10.61 -0.06
N HIS A 112 -4.58 9.52 -0.84
CA HIS A 112 -5.81 8.86 -1.25
C HIS A 112 -5.87 7.41 -0.78
N PHE A 113 -6.96 7.09 -0.09
CA PHE A 113 -7.30 5.75 0.33
C PHE A 113 -7.88 4.98 -0.86
N LEU A 114 -7.39 3.78 -1.10
CA LEU A 114 -7.82 2.89 -2.18
C LEU A 114 -8.68 1.77 -1.62
N GLU A 115 -9.86 1.61 -2.18
CA GLU A 115 -10.80 0.56 -1.80
C GLU A 115 -10.29 -0.82 -2.21
N GLN A 116 -10.56 -1.83 -1.38
CA GLN A 116 -10.19 -3.20 -1.72
C GLN A 116 -11.20 -3.78 -2.70
N ASN A 117 -10.74 -4.71 -3.54
CA ASN A 117 -11.52 -5.36 -4.59
C ASN A 117 -12.04 -4.41 -5.70
N GLU A 118 -11.60 -3.15 -5.76
CA GLU A 118 -11.86 -2.25 -6.89
C GLU A 118 -10.61 -2.11 -7.79
N GLU A 119 -10.81 -1.97 -9.10
CA GLU A 119 -9.68 -1.77 -10.02
C GLU A 119 -9.26 -0.30 -10.04
N HIS A 120 -7.99 -0.06 -9.75
CA HIS A 120 -7.35 1.24 -9.80
C HIS A 120 -6.36 1.32 -10.95
N SER A 121 -6.26 2.49 -11.58
CA SER A 121 -5.30 2.77 -12.65
C SER A 121 -4.21 3.70 -12.18
N LEU A 122 -2.95 3.38 -12.48
CA LEU A 122 -1.80 4.21 -12.12
C LEU A 122 -0.85 4.32 -13.31
N ALA A 123 -0.51 5.55 -13.68
CA ALA A 123 0.58 5.85 -14.59
C ALA A 123 1.68 6.61 -13.84
N VAL A 124 2.93 6.22 -14.01
CA VAL A 124 4.11 6.88 -13.45
C VAL A 124 5.08 7.20 -14.57
N ARG A 125 5.56 8.44 -14.63
CA ARG A 125 6.52 8.92 -15.63
C ARG A 125 7.76 9.45 -14.92
N ILE A 126 8.92 8.98 -15.35
CA ILE A 126 10.23 9.49 -14.94
C ILE A 126 10.76 10.31 -16.11
N ASN A 127 11.16 11.55 -15.86
CA ASN A 127 11.85 12.40 -16.81
C ASN A 127 13.23 12.79 -16.24
N THR A 128 14.30 12.28 -16.87
CA THR A 128 15.69 12.49 -16.44
C THR A 128 16.29 13.81 -16.90
N LYS A 129 15.66 14.46 -17.88
CA LYS A 129 16.08 15.79 -18.34
C LYS A 129 15.66 16.87 -17.34
N ASP A 130 14.43 16.77 -16.87
CA ASP A 130 13.83 17.72 -15.93
C ASP A 130 14.01 17.29 -14.47
N ASN A 131 14.58 16.10 -14.23
CA ASN A 131 14.71 15.46 -12.91
C ASN A 131 13.37 15.41 -12.17
N THR A 132 12.33 14.95 -12.86
CA THR A 132 10.99 14.86 -12.28
C THR A 132 10.43 13.45 -12.36
N LEU A 133 9.64 13.11 -11.35
CA LEU A 133 8.72 11.99 -11.39
C LEU A 133 7.30 12.55 -11.31
N SER A 134 6.46 12.18 -12.27
CA SER A 134 5.04 12.46 -12.20
C SER A 134 4.22 11.18 -12.14
N TYR A 135 3.07 11.23 -11.48
CA TYR A 135 2.12 10.12 -11.51
C TYR A 135 0.68 10.63 -11.63
N ARG A 136 -0.16 9.76 -12.18
CA ARG A 136 -1.60 9.93 -12.28
C ARG A 136 -2.26 8.68 -11.74
N LEU A 137 -3.03 8.85 -10.67
CA LEU A 137 -3.88 7.80 -10.10
C LEU A 137 -5.30 8.05 -10.60
N GLU A 138 -5.87 7.10 -11.32
CA GLU A 138 -7.22 7.18 -11.87
C GLU A 138 -7.41 8.44 -12.75
N SER A 139 -8.53 9.14 -12.61
CA SER A 139 -8.85 10.37 -13.33
C SER A 139 -8.39 11.65 -12.60
N THR A 140 -7.46 11.54 -11.64
CA THR A 140 -6.95 12.70 -10.90
C THR A 140 -5.94 13.50 -11.72
N SER A 141 -5.63 14.72 -11.25
CA SER A 141 -4.58 15.57 -11.84
C SER A 141 -3.19 14.95 -11.68
N ASP A 142 -2.28 15.26 -12.60
CA ASP A 142 -0.87 14.85 -12.48
C ASP A 142 -0.24 15.43 -11.22
N HIS A 143 0.33 14.57 -10.39
CA HIS A 143 1.17 14.93 -9.27
C HIS A 143 2.62 14.89 -9.72
N VAL A 144 3.42 15.92 -9.38
CA VAL A 144 4.82 16.05 -9.82
C VAL A 144 5.73 16.23 -8.61
N CYS A 145 6.84 15.49 -8.60
CA CYS A 145 7.89 15.54 -7.60
C CYS A 145 9.26 15.71 -8.24
N GLU A 146 10.18 16.29 -7.47
CA GLU A 146 11.57 16.47 -7.87
C GLU A 146 12.39 15.25 -7.47
N ILE A 147 13.25 14.81 -8.38
CA ILE A 147 14.25 13.79 -8.15
C ILE A 147 15.51 14.51 -7.66
N THR A 148 15.92 14.22 -6.42
CA THR A 148 17.01 14.95 -5.74
C THR A 148 18.41 14.54 -6.20
N GLU A 149 18.52 13.44 -6.93
CA GLU A 149 19.77 12.89 -7.45
C GLU A 149 19.61 12.54 -8.94
N LYS A 150 20.60 12.91 -9.76
CA LYS A 150 20.56 12.62 -11.19
C LYS A 150 20.61 11.11 -11.43
N ILE A 151 19.69 10.60 -12.23
CA ILE A 151 19.67 9.21 -12.69
C ILE A 151 20.15 9.18 -14.14
N ASP A 152 21.21 8.41 -14.40
CA ASP A 152 21.61 8.09 -15.77
C ASP A 152 20.97 6.77 -16.19
N MET A 153 20.08 6.86 -17.18
CA MET A 153 19.39 5.70 -17.76
C MET A 153 19.90 5.37 -19.16
N GLN A 154 20.91 6.08 -19.70
CA GLN A 154 21.35 5.87 -21.07
C GLN A 154 21.90 4.46 -21.26
N GLY A 155 21.37 3.74 -22.27
CA GLY A 155 21.74 2.35 -22.55
C GLY A 155 21.23 1.36 -21.51
N ALA A 156 20.36 1.77 -20.59
CA ALA A 156 19.80 0.88 -19.58
C ALA A 156 18.69 -0.02 -20.13
N GLU A 157 18.54 -1.19 -19.53
CA GLU A 157 17.39 -2.08 -19.71
C GLU A 157 16.40 -1.87 -18.55
N LEU A 158 15.11 -1.80 -18.87
CA LEU A 158 14.04 -1.71 -17.89
C LEU A 158 13.44 -3.09 -17.63
N VAL A 159 13.41 -3.48 -16.35
CA VAL A 159 12.84 -4.75 -15.92
C VAL A 159 11.70 -4.48 -14.95
N PRO A 160 10.45 -4.45 -15.43
CA PRO A 160 9.28 -4.38 -14.57
C PRO A 160 9.04 -5.72 -13.87
N THR A 161 8.65 -5.62 -12.61
CA THR A 161 8.21 -6.72 -11.75
C THR A 161 6.81 -6.39 -11.26
N LEU A 162 5.84 -7.28 -11.45
CA LEU A 162 4.55 -7.20 -10.76
C LEU A 162 4.66 -7.99 -9.46
N GLY A 163 4.15 -7.45 -8.35
CA GLY A 163 4.37 -7.98 -7.01
C GLY A 163 5.73 -7.63 -6.42
N GLY A 164 6.08 -8.29 -5.30
CA GLY A 164 7.20 -7.90 -4.44
C GLY A 164 8.17 -9.00 -4.02
N GLY A 165 7.85 -10.29 -4.22
CA GLY A 165 8.76 -11.41 -3.91
C GLY A 165 9.17 -11.51 -2.44
N GLY A 166 8.28 -11.13 -1.52
CA GLY A 166 8.50 -11.09 -0.07
C GLY A 166 7.59 -10.07 0.64
N ASN A 167 7.14 -9.05 -0.10
CA ASN A 167 6.16 -8.07 0.34
C ASN A 167 5.18 -7.73 -0.78
N SER A 168 4.71 -8.71 -1.54
CA SER A 168 3.74 -8.51 -2.62
C SER A 168 2.38 -8.14 -2.07
N MET A 169 1.65 -7.28 -2.79
CA MET A 169 0.20 -7.23 -2.71
C MET A 169 -0.40 -8.61 -3.04
N ILE A 170 -1.55 -8.92 -2.43
CA ILE A 170 -2.43 -10.00 -2.89
C ILE A 170 -3.57 -9.37 -3.68
N GLY A 171 -3.84 -9.88 -4.88
CA GLY A 171 -4.83 -9.30 -5.78
C GLY A 171 -4.40 -9.37 -7.25
N CYS A 172 -5.16 -8.70 -8.10
CA CYS A 172 -4.89 -8.64 -9.52
C CYS A 172 -3.99 -7.46 -9.86
N VAL A 173 -2.98 -7.69 -10.70
CA VAL A 173 -2.16 -6.62 -11.27
C VAL A 173 -2.03 -6.83 -12.77
N THR A 174 -2.25 -5.77 -13.51
CA THR A 174 -2.13 -5.69 -14.96
C THR A 174 -1.03 -4.69 -15.30
N LEU A 175 0.05 -5.17 -15.91
CA LEU A 175 0.94 -4.29 -16.66
C LEU A 175 0.19 -3.83 -17.90
N VAL A 176 -0.06 -2.53 -18.00
CA VAL A 176 -0.67 -1.92 -19.19
C VAL A 176 0.45 -1.63 -20.18
N THR A 177 1.43 -0.82 -19.81
CA THR A 177 2.57 -0.51 -20.69
C THR A 177 3.83 -0.14 -19.90
N VAL A 178 4.99 -0.38 -20.52
CA VAL A 178 6.21 0.37 -20.25
C VAL A 178 6.64 1.01 -21.56
N GLN A 179 6.70 2.33 -21.57
CA GLN A 179 7.06 3.15 -22.70
C GLN A 179 8.40 3.83 -22.44
N VAL A 180 9.29 3.77 -23.44
CA VAL A 180 10.58 4.46 -23.46
C VAL A 180 10.54 5.52 -24.55
N GLY A 181 10.81 6.77 -24.18
CA GLY A 181 10.73 7.91 -25.09
C GLY A 181 9.35 8.10 -25.72
N ALA A 182 9.33 8.57 -26.97
CA ALA A 182 8.10 8.83 -27.74
C ALA A 182 7.61 7.61 -28.56
N VAL A 183 8.19 6.42 -28.35
CA VAL A 183 7.93 5.24 -29.18
C VAL A 183 6.67 4.49 -28.72
N SER A 184 6.03 3.80 -29.65
CA SER A 184 4.82 2.98 -29.42
C SER A 184 5.09 1.80 -28.46
N PRO A 185 4.08 1.37 -27.68
CA PRO A 185 4.22 0.29 -26.69
C PRO A 185 4.66 -1.05 -27.34
N PRO A 186 5.45 -1.88 -26.63
CA PRO A 186 5.95 -3.14 -27.17
C PRO A 186 4.85 -4.15 -27.46
N TYR A 187 4.94 -4.85 -28.59
CA TYR A 187 3.99 -5.91 -28.94
C TYR A 187 4.30 -7.27 -28.29
N GLU A 188 5.46 -7.43 -27.66
CA GLU A 188 5.88 -8.72 -27.09
C GLU A 188 6.53 -8.52 -25.71
N VAL A 189 5.88 -9.08 -24.68
CA VAL A 189 6.33 -9.04 -23.29
C VAL A 189 6.53 -10.47 -22.81
N ILE A 190 7.74 -10.77 -22.32
CA ILE A 190 8.17 -12.12 -21.98
C ILE A 190 8.36 -12.22 -20.46
N PRO A 191 7.69 -13.18 -19.77
CA PRO A 191 8.00 -13.48 -18.39
C PRO A 191 9.33 -14.22 -18.26
N ILE A 192 10.27 -13.63 -17.53
CA ILE A 192 11.62 -14.20 -17.34
C ILE A 192 11.76 -14.98 -16.03
N SER A 193 10.94 -14.67 -15.02
CA SER A 193 10.77 -15.49 -13.82
C SER A 193 9.49 -15.14 -13.08
N TRP A 194 8.94 -16.08 -12.32
CA TRP A 194 7.73 -15.88 -11.54
C TRP A 194 7.67 -16.80 -10.32
N ASN A 195 6.87 -16.42 -9.33
CA ASN A 195 6.58 -17.23 -8.16
C ASN A 195 5.13 -17.01 -7.71
N GLU A 196 4.43 -18.10 -7.37
CA GLU A 196 3.09 -18.09 -6.75
C GLU A 196 2.06 -17.17 -7.43
N ILE A 197 2.08 -17.10 -8.76
CA ILE A 197 1.08 -16.36 -9.54
C ILE A 197 -0.08 -17.25 -10.00
N GLY A 198 -1.23 -16.65 -10.27
CA GLY A 198 -2.42 -17.27 -10.85
C GLY A 198 -3.07 -16.40 -11.93
N GLU A 199 -4.26 -16.80 -12.36
CA GLU A 199 -5.07 -16.05 -13.31
C GLU A 199 -6.09 -15.17 -12.57
N CYS A 200 -6.27 -13.95 -13.06
CA CYS A 200 -7.32 -13.06 -12.59
C CYS A 200 -8.66 -13.53 -13.13
N ARG A 201 -9.54 -14.01 -12.23
CA ARG A 201 -10.92 -14.35 -12.58
C ARG A 201 -11.73 -13.06 -12.73
N ASN A 202 -12.63 -13.06 -13.71
CA ASN A 202 -13.63 -12.00 -13.87
C ASN A 202 -14.90 -12.27 -13.04
N ASP A 203 -15.09 -13.52 -12.60
CA ASP A 203 -16.21 -13.91 -11.75
C ASP A 203 -15.96 -13.45 -10.32
N ASP A 204 -16.92 -12.68 -9.79
CA ASP A 204 -16.93 -12.23 -8.41
C ASP A 204 -17.41 -13.38 -7.51
N ASP A 205 -16.49 -14.25 -7.10
CA ASP A 205 -16.78 -15.34 -6.14
C ASP A 205 -17.33 -14.77 -4.81
N CYS A 206 -17.07 -13.49 -4.51
CA CYS A 206 -17.64 -12.78 -3.37
C CYS A 206 -19.11 -12.39 -3.54
N ALA A 207 -19.63 -12.26 -4.76
CA ALA A 207 -21.04 -11.90 -5.02
C ALA A 207 -22.04 -12.88 -4.40
N HIS A 208 -21.64 -14.14 -4.19
CA HIS A 208 -22.48 -15.20 -3.65
C HIS A 208 -22.00 -15.73 -2.29
N ARG A 209 -20.90 -15.20 -1.75
CA ARG A 209 -20.33 -15.71 -0.50
C ARG A 209 -20.96 -15.01 0.70
N ASP A 210 -21.63 -15.78 1.55
CA ASP A 210 -22.18 -15.28 2.80
C ASP A 210 -21.09 -15.18 3.88
N CYS A 211 -20.64 -13.94 4.14
CA CYS A 211 -19.69 -13.60 5.19
C CYS A 211 -20.34 -13.07 6.48
N ASN A 212 -21.67 -13.17 6.62
CA ASN A 212 -22.41 -12.63 7.75
C ASN A 212 -22.13 -11.13 7.99
N LYS A 213 -21.32 -10.79 9.02
CA LYS A 213 -20.91 -9.42 9.33
C LYS A 213 -19.53 -9.05 8.76
N GLY A 214 -18.81 -10.01 8.19
CA GLY A 214 -17.47 -9.83 7.64
C GLY A 214 -17.49 -9.39 6.18
N THR A 215 -16.33 -8.96 5.73
CA THR A 215 -16.12 -8.53 4.34
C THR A 215 -15.61 -9.71 3.53
N CYS A 216 -16.19 -9.97 2.36
CA CYS A 216 -15.62 -10.96 1.46
C CYS A 216 -14.38 -10.39 0.75
N LEU A 217 -13.30 -11.15 0.75
CA LEU A 217 -12.06 -10.85 0.02
C LEU A 217 -11.93 -11.81 -1.16
N GLN A 218 -11.72 -11.26 -2.36
CA GLN A 218 -11.64 -12.02 -3.61
C GLN A 218 -10.26 -12.68 -3.80
N LEU A 219 -9.84 -13.53 -2.85
CA LEU A 219 -8.55 -14.23 -2.88
C LEU A 219 -8.56 -15.42 -3.88
N GLU A 220 -7.51 -16.26 -3.89
CA GLU A 220 -7.50 -17.51 -4.70
C GLU A 220 -8.73 -18.40 -4.42
N VAL A 221 -9.17 -18.38 -3.16
CA VAL A 221 -10.49 -18.83 -2.74
C VAL A 221 -11.14 -17.68 -2.02
N ALA A 222 -12.31 -17.22 -2.48
CA ALA A 222 -13.07 -16.17 -1.79
C ALA A 222 -13.14 -16.48 -0.29
N THR A 223 -12.69 -15.54 0.53
CA THR A 223 -12.48 -15.74 1.96
C THR A 223 -13.14 -14.62 2.72
N CYS A 224 -13.82 -14.93 3.82
CA CYS A 224 -14.42 -13.92 4.66
C CYS A 224 -13.38 -13.36 5.64
N ASP A 225 -13.14 -12.06 5.55
CA ASP A 225 -12.43 -11.32 6.58
C ASP A 225 -13.40 -11.01 7.72
N CYS A 226 -13.19 -11.69 8.85
CA CYS A 226 -13.99 -11.49 10.06
C CYS A 226 -13.44 -10.38 10.95
N TYR A 227 -12.43 -9.66 10.48
CA TYR A 227 -11.80 -8.57 11.19
C TYR A 227 -12.82 -7.52 11.67
N GLY A 228 -12.71 -7.10 12.94
CA GLY A 228 -13.58 -6.08 13.56
C GLY A 228 -15.05 -6.49 13.75
N THR A 229 -15.42 -7.72 13.38
CA THR A 229 -16.82 -8.18 13.45
C THR A 229 -17.18 -8.85 14.78
N GLN A 230 -16.18 -9.08 15.65
CA GLN A 230 -16.28 -9.93 16.85
C GLN A 230 -16.71 -11.38 16.53
N LYS A 231 -16.53 -11.80 15.28
CA LYS A 231 -16.81 -13.15 14.80
C LYS A 231 -15.54 -13.82 14.26
N THR A 232 -15.59 -15.13 14.14
CA THR A 232 -14.51 -15.99 13.64
C THR A 232 -15.06 -17.12 12.78
N GLY A 233 -14.15 -17.88 12.18
CA GLY A 233 -14.42 -19.00 11.29
C GLY A 233 -14.62 -18.58 9.83
N PRO A 234 -14.83 -19.54 8.92
CA PRO A 234 -14.75 -19.32 7.47
C PRO A 234 -15.79 -18.35 6.89
N ASN A 235 -16.89 -18.14 7.62
CA ASN A 235 -18.03 -17.29 7.25
C ASN A 235 -18.41 -16.29 8.37
N CYS A 236 -17.50 -16.03 9.32
CA CYS A 236 -17.69 -15.06 10.40
C CYS A 236 -18.99 -15.24 11.21
N ARG A 237 -19.31 -16.49 11.58
CA ARG A 237 -20.54 -16.82 12.35
C ARG A 237 -20.28 -17.11 13.82
N TYR A 238 -19.10 -17.66 14.13
CA TYR A 238 -18.78 -18.05 15.49
C TYR A 238 -18.33 -16.84 16.29
N PRO A 239 -18.70 -16.69 17.57
CA PRO A 239 -18.14 -15.64 18.41
C PRO A 239 -16.60 -15.69 18.43
N ALA A 240 -15.95 -14.54 18.37
CA ALA A 240 -14.52 -14.47 18.63
C ALA A 240 -14.22 -14.92 20.07
N ARG A 241 -13.06 -15.55 20.28
CA ARG A 241 -12.61 -15.89 21.63
C ARG A 241 -12.29 -14.60 22.36
N SER A 242 -13.05 -14.32 23.41
CA SER A 242 -12.76 -13.21 24.33
C SER A 242 -12.01 -13.74 25.55
N VAL A 243 -11.08 -12.93 26.06
CA VAL A 243 -10.40 -13.20 27.32
C VAL A 243 -10.88 -12.16 28.32
N PHE A 244 -11.26 -12.61 29.52
CA PHE A 244 -11.64 -11.74 30.60
C PHE A 244 -10.38 -11.36 31.40
N ILE A 245 -10.11 -10.05 31.51
CA ILE A 245 -8.95 -9.53 32.23
C ILE A 245 -9.48 -8.78 33.45
N LEU A 246 -9.05 -9.22 34.63
CA LEU A 246 -9.42 -8.59 35.90
C LEU A 246 -8.38 -7.53 36.26
N ASN A 247 -8.84 -6.34 36.63
CA ASN A 247 -7.96 -5.38 37.26
C ASN A 247 -7.67 -5.89 38.68
N ASN A 248 -6.47 -6.44 38.90
CA ASN A 248 -6.07 -7.00 40.19
C ASN A 248 -5.15 -5.99 40.87
N ASP A 249 -5.52 -5.55 42.07
CA ASP A 249 -4.69 -4.65 42.88
C ASP A 249 -3.46 -5.37 43.45
N ASP A 250 -3.43 -6.71 43.39
CA ASP A 250 -2.26 -7.51 43.73
C ASP A 250 -1.27 -7.57 42.56
N GLU A 251 -0.27 -6.68 42.60
CA GLU A 251 0.83 -6.62 41.63
C GLU A 251 1.64 -7.93 41.54
N SER A 252 1.52 -8.84 42.53
CA SER A 252 2.20 -10.14 42.50
C SER A 252 1.51 -11.17 41.60
N GLN A 253 0.24 -10.92 41.23
CA GLN A 253 -0.54 -11.76 40.31
C GLN A 253 -1.31 -10.90 39.30
N PRO A 254 -0.60 -10.22 38.38
CA PRO A 254 -1.26 -9.38 37.39
C PRO A 254 -2.08 -10.24 36.43
N SER A 255 -3.35 -9.88 36.24
CA SER A 255 -4.14 -10.43 35.13
C SER A 255 -3.72 -9.70 33.86
N ASN A 256 -2.85 -10.32 33.06
CA ASN A 256 -2.48 -9.79 31.75
C ASN A 256 -2.31 -10.91 30.73
N ILE A 257 -2.42 -10.53 29.46
CA ILE A 257 -2.05 -11.37 28.34
C ILE A 257 -0.73 -10.83 27.81
N ARG A 258 0.32 -11.64 27.89
CA ARG A 258 1.64 -11.27 27.38
C ARG A 258 1.92 -12.01 26.09
N TYR A 259 2.23 -11.24 25.04
CA TYR A 259 2.81 -11.75 23.81
C TYR A 259 4.28 -11.32 23.76
N THR A 260 5.16 -12.26 23.46
CA THR A 260 6.57 -11.98 23.17
C THR A 260 6.85 -12.47 21.74
N PRO A 261 7.19 -11.57 20.81
CA PRO A 261 7.48 -11.97 19.45
C PRO A 261 8.71 -12.88 19.41
N TRP A 262 8.76 -13.76 18.43
CA TRP A 262 9.85 -14.73 18.27
C TRP A 262 11.15 -14.05 17.81
N SER A 263 11.03 -12.90 17.15
CA SER A 263 12.13 -12.03 16.75
C SER A 263 11.79 -10.59 17.16
N VAL A 264 12.78 -9.90 17.73
CA VAL A 264 12.68 -8.48 18.11
C VAL A 264 12.49 -7.57 16.88
N ASP A 265 12.98 -8.00 15.71
CA ASP A 265 12.91 -7.21 14.47
C ASP A 265 11.56 -7.34 13.74
N GLN A 266 10.55 -7.98 14.34
CA GLN A 266 9.26 -8.17 13.70
C GLN A 266 8.56 -6.82 13.48
N MET A 267 8.41 -6.42 12.22
CA MET A 267 7.71 -5.19 11.88
C MET A 267 6.21 -5.33 12.13
N ILE A 268 5.72 -4.62 13.14
CA ILE A 268 4.29 -4.45 13.39
C ILE A 268 3.82 -3.21 12.63
N THR A 269 2.95 -3.42 11.65
CA THR A 269 2.35 -2.33 10.85
C THR A 269 0.95 -1.96 11.33
N ARG A 270 0.33 -2.79 12.18
CA ARG A 270 -1.01 -2.57 12.72
C ARG A 270 -1.23 -3.27 14.05
N ILE A 271 -2.04 -2.66 14.92
CA ILE A 271 -2.53 -3.24 16.18
C ILE A 271 -4.04 -2.97 16.28
N THR A 272 -4.80 -3.99 16.68
CA THR A 272 -6.27 -3.92 16.65
C THR A 272 -6.84 -4.56 17.91
N ILE A 273 -7.70 -3.84 18.62
CA ILE A 273 -8.21 -4.23 19.94
C ILE A 273 -9.71 -3.99 19.98
N ASP A 274 -10.48 -5.06 20.17
CA ASP A 274 -11.90 -4.99 20.50
C ASP A 274 -12.07 -5.24 22.00
N PHE A 275 -12.78 -4.37 22.70
CA PHE A 275 -12.98 -4.51 24.14
C PHE A 275 -14.36 -3.99 24.58
N LYS A 276 -14.77 -4.43 25.77
CA LYS A 276 -15.86 -3.82 26.53
C LYS A 276 -15.50 -3.82 27.99
N PHE A 277 -16.07 -2.89 28.74
CA PHE A 277 -15.95 -2.92 30.19
C PHE A 277 -16.76 -4.07 30.77
N ALA A 278 -16.15 -4.80 31.70
CA ALA A 278 -16.80 -5.88 32.42
C ALA A 278 -17.90 -5.37 33.36
N GLU A 279 -17.66 -4.20 33.97
CA GLU A 279 -18.51 -3.61 35.00
C GLU A 279 -18.96 -2.21 34.57
N LEU A 280 -20.18 -1.82 34.98
CA LEU A 280 -20.75 -0.51 34.65
C LEU A 280 -20.09 0.63 35.43
N ASP A 281 -19.57 0.35 36.63
CA ASP A 281 -19.07 1.36 37.56
C ASP A 281 -17.55 1.48 37.55
N ASN A 282 -16.85 0.54 36.90
CA ASN A 282 -15.39 0.52 36.78
C ASN A 282 -14.98 0.56 35.31
N LYS A 283 -14.96 1.77 34.75
CA LYS A 283 -14.66 2.00 33.32
C LYS A 283 -13.23 2.44 33.08
N GLN A 284 -12.25 1.79 33.69
CA GLN A 284 -10.84 2.13 33.47
C GLN A 284 -9.96 0.90 33.22
N GLY A 285 -8.95 1.05 32.38
CA GLY A 285 -8.02 -0.03 32.07
C GLY A 285 -6.92 0.33 31.09
N VAL A 286 -5.80 -0.39 31.15
CA VAL A 286 -4.73 -0.36 30.15
C VAL A 286 -4.99 -1.48 29.15
N LEU A 287 -5.17 -1.12 27.89
CA LEU A 287 -5.50 -2.04 26.80
C LEU A 287 -4.26 -2.56 26.08
N LEU A 288 -3.22 -1.72 25.99
CA LEU A 288 -1.94 -2.06 25.39
C LEU A 288 -0.82 -1.44 26.20
N HIS A 289 0.21 -2.22 26.46
CA HIS A 289 1.48 -1.73 26.99
C HIS A 289 2.62 -2.51 26.33
N SER A 290 3.51 -1.78 25.65
CA SER A 290 4.69 -2.34 25.01
C SER A 290 5.89 -1.43 25.21
N VAL A 291 7.07 -2.03 25.25
CA VAL A 291 8.35 -1.33 25.23
C VAL A 291 9.03 -1.70 23.92
N LEU A 292 9.40 -0.70 23.12
CA LEU A 292 10.10 -0.88 21.85
C LEU A 292 11.60 -1.08 22.10
N ASP A 293 12.33 -1.54 21.08
CA ASP A 293 13.77 -1.85 21.18
C ASP A 293 14.62 -0.62 21.54
N ASP A 294 14.16 0.59 21.20
CA ASP A 294 14.78 1.86 21.56
C ASP A 294 14.45 2.32 23.00
N GLY A 295 13.71 1.51 23.76
CA GLY A 295 13.26 1.80 25.12
C GLY A 295 12.01 2.68 25.19
N SER A 296 11.46 3.13 24.06
CA SER A 296 10.26 3.95 24.04
C SER A 296 9.01 3.13 24.37
N VAL A 297 8.01 3.79 24.95
CA VAL A 297 6.80 3.12 25.46
C VAL A 297 5.62 3.36 24.52
N VAL A 298 4.93 2.28 24.14
CA VAL A 298 3.61 2.33 23.51
C VAL A 298 2.58 1.96 24.55
N LYS A 299 1.65 2.86 24.85
CA LYS A 299 0.62 2.65 25.87
C LYS A 299 -0.73 3.15 25.37
N LEU A 300 -1.73 2.26 25.39
CA LEU A 300 -3.13 2.59 25.14
C LEU A 300 -3.92 2.33 26.42
N TYR A 301 -4.64 3.34 26.90
CA TYR A 301 -5.49 3.19 28.08
C TYR A 301 -6.76 4.02 27.94
N VAL A 302 -7.76 3.65 28.75
CA VAL A 302 -9.05 4.31 28.81
C VAL A 302 -9.43 4.55 30.27
N VAL A 303 -10.00 5.73 30.54
CA VAL A 303 -10.64 6.10 31.80
C VAL A 303 -12.00 6.69 31.47
N GLU A 304 -13.05 6.03 31.94
CA GLU A 304 -14.44 6.24 31.60
C GLU A 304 -14.69 6.19 30.09
N ARG A 305 -14.94 7.35 29.48
CA ARG A 305 -15.13 7.52 28.04
C ARG A 305 -13.91 8.07 27.33
N ASN A 306 -12.89 8.50 28.08
CA ASN A 306 -11.72 9.17 27.52
C ASN A 306 -10.58 8.16 27.41
N GLY A 307 -9.94 8.13 26.26
CA GLY A 307 -8.76 7.30 26.04
C GLY A 307 -7.57 8.12 25.60
N ASN A 308 -6.40 7.52 25.76
CA ASN A 308 -5.14 8.08 25.30
C ASN A 308 -4.27 6.97 24.72
N LEU A 309 -3.66 7.26 23.58
CA LEU A 309 -2.58 6.47 23.00
C LEU A 309 -1.30 7.30 23.08
N LEU A 310 -0.30 6.76 23.76
CA LEU A 310 1.09 7.20 23.73
C LEU A 310 1.86 6.25 22.81
N PHE A 311 2.62 6.78 21.85
CA PHE A 311 3.39 5.98 20.90
C PHE A 311 4.85 6.46 20.85
N GLY A 312 5.64 6.07 21.85
CA GLY A 312 7.06 6.37 21.93
C GLY A 312 7.37 7.86 21.73
N SER A 313 8.30 8.17 20.82
CA SER A 313 8.67 9.53 20.44
C SER A 313 7.76 10.17 19.38
N LEU A 314 6.85 9.41 18.77
CA LEU A 314 5.89 9.92 17.77
C LEU A 314 4.74 10.72 18.41
N GLY A 315 4.65 10.73 19.75
CA GLY A 315 3.71 11.59 20.48
C GLY A 315 2.54 10.83 21.08
N HIS A 316 1.47 11.58 21.34
CA HIS A 316 0.25 11.04 21.96
C HIS A 316 -1.01 11.63 21.33
N VAL A 317 -2.10 10.87 21.40
CA VAL A 317 -3.43 11.30 20.95
C VAL A 317 -4.47 10.95 21.99
N ASN A 318 -5.38 11.89 22.23
CA ASN A 318 -6.55 11.69 23.09
C ASN A 318 -7.75 11.36 22.22
N PHE A 319 -8.60 10.44 22.68
CA PHE A 319 -9.82 10.07 21.98
C PHE A 319 -10.97 9.89 22.96
N THR A 320 -12.18 9.78 22.41
CA THR A 320 -13.40 9.54 23.18
C THR A 320 -14.13 8.36 22.58
N LEU A 321 -14.58 7.45 23.44
CA LEU A 321 -15.39 6.29 23.08
C LEU A 321 -16.83 6.70 22.78
N ASP A 322 -17.48 5.99 21.87
CA ASP A 322 -18.91 6.17 21.60
C ASP A 322 -19.74 5.50 22.70
N SER A 323 -20.40 6.28 23.55
CA SER A 323 -21.20 5.74 24.66
C SER A 323 -22.46 4.98 24.23
N THR A 324 -22.80 4.98 22.93
CA THR A 324 -23.96 4.27 22.40
C THR A 324 -23.67 2.81 22.06
N VAL A 325 -22.39 2.42 22.01
CA VAL A 325 -21.98 1.03 21.72
C VAL A 325 -21.52 0.32 22.98
N GLU A 326 -21.83 -0.98 23.08
CA GLU A 326 -21.37 -1.83 24.19
C GLU A 326 -19.92 -2.29 24.00
N TYR A 327 -19.54 -2.52 22.75
CA TYR A 327 -18.20 -2.95 22.36
C TYR A 327 -17.53 -1.84 21.57
N HIS A 328 -16.29 -1.54 21.96
CA HIS A 328 -15.45 -0.58 21.29
C HIS A 328 -14.41 -1.29 20.43
N SER A 329 -14.06 -0.67 19.29
CA SER A 329 -13.02 -1.16 18.41
C SER A 329 -11.95 -0.08 18.24
N ILE A 330 -10.70 -0.47 18.45
CA ILE A 330 -9.53 0.39 18.29
C ILE A 330 -8.63 -0.21 17.22
N PHE A 331 -8.28 0.59 16.23
CA PHE A 331 -7.29 0.30 15.20
C PHE A 331 -6.15 1.31 15.29
N ILE A 332 -4.92 0.81 15.35
CA ILE A 332 -3.69 1.60 15.29
C ILE A 332 -2.92 1.15 14.05
N GLY A 333 -2.76 2.00 13.05
CA GLY A 333 -1.86 1.77 11.93
C GLY A 333 -0.55 2.51 12.11
N ILE A 334 0.55 1.88 11.71
CA ILE A 334 1.92 2.34 11.97
C ILE A 334 2.62 2.56 10.64
N HIS A 335 2.77 3.83 10.25
CA HIS A 335 3.33 4.23 8.96
C HIS A 335 4.76 4.73 9.11
N ARG A 336 5.72 3.80 9.22
CA ARG A 336 7.14 4.13 9.50
C ARG A 336 7.81 5.01 8.44
N ALA A 337 7.51 4.78 7.17
CA ALA A 337 8.12 5.53 6.06
C ALA A 337 7.72 7.01 6.11
N SER A 338 6.44 7.27 6.36
CA SER A 338 5.87 8.62 6.46
C SER A 338 5.87 9.20 7.87
N ARG A 339 6.38 8.45 8.86
CA ARG A 339 6.50 8.81 10.28
C ARG A 339 5.20 9.30 10.91
N PHE A 340 4.07 8.69 10.60
CA PHE A 340 2.80 9.01 11.26
C PHE A 340 2.12 7.74 11.81
N ILE A 341 1.20 7.94 12.74
CA ILE A 341 0.32 6.90 13.29
C ILE A 341 -1.12 7.30 13.02
N ASP A 342 -1.94 6.38 12.53
CA ASP A 342 -3.38 6.54 12.46
C ASP A 342 -4.06 5.75 13.56
N LEU A 343 -4.94 6.42 14.29
CA LEU A 343 -5.79 5.82 15.32
C LEU A 343 -7.24 5.93 14.88
N THR A 344 -7.91 4.80 14.70
CA THR A 344 -9.36 4.76 14.48
C THR A 344 -10.04 4.15 15.68
N VAL A 345 -11.02 4.85 16.25
CA VAL A 345 -11.81 4.41 17.40
C VAL A 345 -13.28 4.48 17.05
N ASP A 346 -13.98 3.35 17.14
CA ASP A 346 -15.42 3.25 16.85
C ASP A 346 -15.79 3.84 15.48
N GLY A 347 -14.91 3.65 14.48
CA GLY A 347 -15.06 4.17 13.11
C GLY A 347 -14.64 5.63 12.90
N LYS A 348 -14.15 6.33 13.92
CA LYS A 348 -13.62 7.71 13.81
C LYS A 348 -12.09 7.72 13.77
N THR A 349 -11.51 8.24 12.70
CA THR A 349 -10.06 8.29 12.49
C THR A 349 -9.42 9.60 12.97
N GLN A 350 -8.26 9.48 13.60
CA GLN A 350 -7.39 10.56 14.05
C GLN A 350 -5.96 10.26 13.61
N VAL A 351 -5.19 11.29 13.26
CA VAL A 351 -3.80 11.16 12.78
C VAL A 351 -2.85 11.84 13.75
N ILE A 352 -1.73 11.16 14.07
CA ILE A 352 -0.63 11.64 14.91
C ILE A 352 0.59 11.86 14.02
N PHE A 353 1.18 13.05 14.08
CA PHE A 353 2.40 13.43 13.34
C PHE A 353 3.63 13.43 14.23
#